data_AF-A0AAN7PIP5-F1
#
_entry.id   AF-A0AAN7PIP5-F1
#
_cell.length_a   1.000
_cell.length_b   1.000
_cell.length_c   1.000
_cell.angle_alpha   90.00
_cell.angle_beta   90.00
_cell.angle_gamma   90.00
#
_symmetry.space_group_name_H-M   'P 1'
#
loop_
_entity.id
_entity.type
_entity.pdbx_description
1 polymer ?
#
loop_
_entity_poly.entity_id
_entity_poly.type
_entity_poly.pdbx_seq_one_letter_code
_entity_poly.pdbx_strand_id
1 'polypeptide(L)'
;MPSHFSNEEYVDIIYIYGFCDGNARSAVREYERRFPNRRVPNHQTFSFVFQHVRTHGSFPSVSTRSDRPVQLNVNEQENILQMVNRSPGLSTRKISSRTGLPRMSVWQTLYDGLLYPYHIQQVQHL
;
A
#
# COMPACT_ATOMS: atom_id res chain seq x y z
N MET A 1 -9.62 16.33 -8.56
CA MET A 1 -9.14 15.27 -7.65
C MET A 1 -9.86 15.42 -6.32
N PRO A 2 -10.44 14.37 -5.72
CA PRO A 2 -11.04 14.49 -4.39
C PRO A 2 -9.95 14.93 -3.43
N SER A 3 -10.14 16.10 -2.82
CA SER A 3 -9.22 16.63 -1.83
C SER A 3 -9.15 15.69 -0.64
N HIS A 4 -7.95 15.35 -0.15
CA HIS A 4 -7.79 14.39 0.94
C HIS A 4 -8.30 14.98 2.25
N PHE A 5 -9.21 14.26 2.90
CA PHE A 5 -9.75 14.57 4.22
C PHE A 5 -9.26 13.53 5.22
N SER A 6 -9.20 13.91 6.49
CA SER A 6 -8.97 12.98 7.60
C SER A 6 -10.15 12.03 7.77
N ASN A 7 -9.95 10.92 8.49
CA ASN A 7 -11.04 9.99 8.80
C ASN A 7 -12.17 10.68 9.59
N GLU A 8 -11.83 11.59 10.50
CA GLU A 8 -12.79 12.41 11.25
C GLU A 8 -13.64 13.25 10.30
N GLU A 9 -12.99 13.98 9.39
CA GLU A 9 -13.69 14.79 8.39
C GLU A 9 -14.56 13.94 7.45
N TYR A 10 -14.11 12.73 7.07
CA TYR A 10 -14.93 11.83 6.26
C TYR A 10 -16.19 11.35 6.98
N VAL A 11 -16.10 11.06 8.29
CA VAL A 11 -17.27 10.73 9.10
C VAL A 11 -18.24 11.90 9.16
N ASP A 12 -17.73 13.12 9.40
CA ASP A 12 -18.56 14.34 9.44
C ASP A 12 -19.22 14.63 8.09
N ILE A 13 -18.51 14.41 6.99
CA ILE A 13 -19.05 14.53 5.62
C ILE A 13 -20.23 13.58 5.43
N ILE A 14 -20.08 12.30 5.80
CA ILE A 14 -21.15 11.30 5.68
C ILE A 14 -22.33 11.66 6.58
N TYR A 15 -22.05 12.08 7.82
CA TYR A 15 -23.08 12.46 8.77
C TYR A 15 -23.92 13.63 8.25
N ILE A 16 -23.28 14.69 7.75
CA ILE A 16 -23.99 15.86 7.21
C ILE A 16 -24.71 15.52 5.90
N TYR A 17 -24.13 14.67 5.05
CA TYR A 17 -24.80 14.19 3.85
C TYR A 17 -26.11 13.45 4.17
N GLY A 18 -26.05 12.56 5.16
CA GLY A 18 -27.23 11.85 5.67
C GLY A 18 -28.24 12.78 6.34
N PHE A 19 -27.77 13.75 7.13
CA PHE A 19 -28.61 14.78 7.75
C PHE A 19 -29.38 15.62 6.72
N CYS A 20 -28.79 15.83 5.54
CA CYS A 20 -29.43 16.55 4.43
C CYS A 20 -30.19 15.62 3.46
N ASP A 21 -30.60 14.43 3.89
CA ASP A 21 -31.34 13.44 3.07
C ASP A 21 -30.67 13.13 1.73
N GLY A 22 -29.33 13.13 1.69
CA GLY A 22 -28.56 12.90 0.47
C GLY A 22 -28.47 14.10 -0.48
N ASN A 23 -28.94 15.29 -0.08
CA ASN A 23 -28.76 16.51 -0.87
C ASN A 23 -27.36 17.10 -0.66
N ALA A 24 -26.47 16.84 -1.61
CA ALA A 24 -25.07 17.28 -1.56
C ALA A 24 -24.89 18.81 -1.47
N ARG A 25 -25.76 19.61 -2.10
CA ARG A 25 -25.63 21.08 -2.08
C ARG A 25 -26.06 21.66 -0.74
N SER A 26 -27.12 21.12 -0.16
CA SER A 26 -27.54 21.48 1.20
C SER A 26 -26.49 21.04 2.22
N ALA A 27 -25.90 19.86 2.03
CA ALA A 27 -24.84 19.33 2.89
C ALA A 27 -23.61 20.24 2.94
N VAL A 28 -23.19 20.83 1.82
CA VAL A 28 -22.07 21.79 1.79
C VAL A 28 -22.36 23.00 2.69
N ARG A 29 -23.54 23.59 2.57
CA ARG A 29 -23.95 24.77 3.36
C ARG A 29 -24.02 24.44 4.85
N GLU A 30 -24.57 23.27 5.20
CA GLU A 30 -24.61 22.81 6.58
C GLU A 30 -23.22 22.48 7.14
N TYR A 31 -22.34 21.92 6.32
CA TYR A 31 -20.96 21.63 6.71
C TYR A 31 -20.18 22.91 7.03
N GLU A 32 -20.26 23.92 6.15
CA GLU A 32 -19.66 25.23 6.36
C GLU A 32 -20.19 25.92 7.62
N ARG A 33 -21.51 25.85 7.85
CA ARG A 33 -22.16 26.43 9.03
C ARG A 33 -21.71 25.77 10.34
N ARG A 34 -21.55 24.44 10.36
CA ARG A 34 -21.18 23.67 11.57
C ARG A 34 -19.68 23.66 11.83
N PHE A 35 -18.87 23.76 10.78
CA PHE A 35 -17.41 23.70 10.85
C PHE A 35 -16.75 24.92 10.19
N PRO A 36 -16.91 26.13 10.75
CA PRO A 36 -16.46 27.38 10.11
C PRO A 36 -14.94 27.47 9.92
N ASN A 37 -14.15 26.72 10.71
CA ASN A 37 -12.70 26.72 10.65
C ASN A 37 -12.11 25.55 9.85
N ARG A 38 -12.93 24.74 9.19
CA ARG A 38 -12.49 23.58 8.40
C ARG A 38 -12.55 23.85 6.90
N ARG A 39 -11.79 23.09 6.12
CA ARG A 39 -11.88 23.14 4.66
C ARG A 39 -13.24 22.61 4.22
N VAL A 40 -13.99 23.41 3.48
CA VAL A 40 -15.30 23.00 2.95
C VAL A 40 -15.11 22.02 1.78
N PRO A 41 -15.65 20.79 1.85
CA PRO A 41 -15.62 19.84 0.73
C PRO A 41 -16.51 20.28 -0.42
N ASN A 42 -16.16 19.88 -1.64
CA ASN A 42 -17.03 20.05 -2.79
C ASN A 42 -18.28 19.15 -2.63
N HIS A 43 -19.44 19.58 -3.13
CA HIS A 43 -20.68 18.80 -3.09
C HIS A 43 -20.50 17.37 -3.65
N GLN A 44 -19.71 17.20 -4.71
CA GLN A 44 -19.40 15.88 -5.27
C GLN A 44 -18.68 14.96 -4.27
N THR A 45 -17.88 15.51 -3.36
CA THR A 45 -17.17 14.75 -2.32
C THR A 45 -18.15 14.08 -1.37
N PHE A 46 -19.27 14.72 -1.01
CA PHE A 46 -20.26 14.14 -0.10
C PHE A 46 -20.86 12.84 -0.68
N SER A 47 -21.37 12.91 -1.91
CA SER A 47 -21.93 11.75 -2.60
C SER A 47 -20.86 10.68 -2.87
N PHE A 48 -19.66 11.10 -3.28
CA PHE A 48 -18.54 10.18 -3.54
C PHE A 48 -18.13 9.40 -2.29
N VAL A 49 -17.89 10.08 -1.16
CA VAL A 49 -17.45 9.42 0.08
C VAL A 49 -18.50 8.44 0.57
N PHE A 50 -19.78 8.85 0.58
CA PHE A 50 -20.88 7.97 0.96
C PHE A 50 -20.94 6.71 0.08
N GLN A 51 -20.88 6.88 -1.24
CA GLN A 51 -20.91 5.75 -2.17
C GLN A 51 -19.66 4.87 -2.03
N HIS A 52 -18.50 5.46 -1.81
CA HIS A 52 -17.24 4.74 -1.67
C HIS A 52 -17.28 3.81 -0.45
N VAL A 53 -17.71 4.33 0.71
CA VAL A 53 -17.89 3.52 1.92
C VAL A 53 -18.94 2.44 1.72
N ARG A 54 -20.07 2.76 1.05
CA ARG A 54 -21.12 1.78 0.76
C ARG A 54 -20.64 0.64 -0.14
N THR A 55 -19.79 0.93 -1.12
CA THR A 55 -19.32 -0.07 -2.09
C THR A 55 -18.10 -0.84 -1.61
N HIS A 56 -17.16 -0.20 -0.91
CA HIS A 56 -15.85 -0.79 -0.56
C HIS A 56 -15.65 -1.00 0.95
N GLY A 57 -16.55 -0.53 1.80
CA GLY A 57 -16.45 -0.67 3.26
C GLY A 57 -15.30 0.11 3.91
N SER A 58 -14.67 1.03 3.18
CA SER A 58 -13.52 1.82 3.64
C SER A 58 -13.62 3.26 3.16
N PHE A 59 -12.92 4.18 3.83
CA PHE A 59 -12.83 5.57 3.38
C PHE A 59 -11.91 5.70 2.17
N PRO A 60 -12.12 6.72 1.31
CA PRO A 60 -11.21 7.02 0.22
C PRO A 60 -9.82 7.31 0.75
N SER A 61 -8.94 6.32 0.66
CA SER A 61 -7.53 6.47 0.96
C SER A 61 -6.82 6.95 -0.29
N VAL A 62 -5.87 7.89 -0.11
CA VAL A 62 -4.78 7.96 -1.09
C VAL A 62 -4.10 6.64 -0.92
N SER A 63 -4.04 5.82 -1.96
CA SER A 63 -2.88 4.95 -2.06
C SER A 63 -1.68 5.92 -2.07
N THR A 64 -1.15 6.26 -0.89
CA THR A 64 0.29 6.38 -0.71
C THR A 64 0.77 5.18 -1.47
N ARG A 65 1.40 5.44 -2.62
CA ARG A 65 1.90 4.41 -3.54
C ARG A 65 2.73 3.49 -2.67
N SER A 66 2.06 2.50 -2.07
CA SER A 66 2.64 1.56 -1.13
C SER A 66 3.39 0.71 -2.10
N ASP A 67 4.68 1.04 -2.23
CA ASP A 67 5.64 0.54 -3.20
C ASP A 67 5.07 -0.69 -3.85
N ARG A 68 4.46 -0.51 -5.03
CA ARG A 68 3.92 -1.64 -5.77
C ARG A 68 5.12 -2.57 -5.88
N PRO A 69 5.13 -3.71 -5.17
CA PRO A 69 6.35 -4.49 -5.06
C PRO A 69 6.72 -4.82 -6.49
N VAL A 70 7.97 -4.57 -6.86
CA VAL A 70 8.48 -4.94 -8.19
C VAL A 70 8.22 -6.44 -8.31
N GLN A 71 7.17 -6.80 -9.04
CA GLN A 71 6.83 -8.20 -9.26
C GLN A 71 7.89 -8.73 -10.20
N LEU A 72 8.89 -9.41 -9.64
CA LEU A 72 9.80 -10.22 -10.42
C LEU A 72 8.99 -11.29 -11.14
N ASN A 73 9.35 -11.56 -12.39
CA ASN A 73 8.78 -12.69 -13.11
C ASN A 73 9.18 -14.01 -12.43
N VAL A 74 8.35 -15.05 -12.59
CA VAL A 74 8.61 -16.38 -12.00
C VAL A 74 10.01 -16.90 -12.37
N ASN A 75 10.44 -16.69 -13.62
CA ASN A 75 11.77 -17.07 -14.09
C ASN A 75 12.92 -16.34 -13.35
N GLU A 76 12.72 -15.08 -12.99
CA GLU A 76 13.72 -14.28 -12.27
C GLU A 76 13.86 -14.74 -10.83
N GLN A 77 12.72 -15.04 -10.18
CA GLN A 77 12.69 -15.64 -8.85
C GLN A 77 13.36 -17.01 -8.85
N GLU A 78 13.03 -17.86 -9.82
CA GLU A 78 13.61 -19.20 -9.93
C GLU A 78 15.12 -19.15 -10.19
N ASN A 79 15.61 -18.21 -11.01
CA ASN A 79 17.04 -18.00 -11.22
C ASN A 79 17.75 -17.63 -9.90
N ILE A 80 17.17 -16.73 -9.09
CA ILE A 80 17.70 -16.40 -7.75
C ILE A 80 17.77 -17.66 -6.86
N LEU A 81 16.70 -18.45 -6.81
CA LEU A 81 16.61 -19.66 -5.99
C LEU A 81 17.61 -20.73 -6.43
N GLN A 82 17.76 -20.95 -7.74
CA GLN A 82 18.74 -21.89 -8.29
C GLN A 82 20.19 -21.48 -7.95
N MET A 83 20.49 -20.18 -8.00
CA MET A 83 21.81 -19.68 -7.64
C MET A 83 22.16 -19.93 -6.17
N VAL A 84 21.21 -19.72 -5.25
CA VAL A 84 21.41 -20.01 -3.83
C VAL A 84 21.50 -21.50 -3.57
N ASN A 85 20.68 -22.33 -4.22
CA ASN A 85 20.76 -23.79 -4.08
C ASN A 85 22.13 -24.35 -4.51
N ARG A 86 22.70 -23.82 -5.61
CA ARG A 86 24.06 -24.21 -6.07
C ARG A 86 25.17 -23.70 -5.16
N SER A 87 24.96 -22.61 -4.43
CA SER A 87 25.99 -21.97 -3.61
C SER A 87 25.35 -21.18 -2.46
N PRO A 88 25.06 -21.82 -1.33
CA PRO A 88 24.32 -21.21 -0.21
C PRO A 88 24.98 -19.97 0.39
N GLY A 89 26.30 -19.83 0.24
CA GLY A 89 27.08 -18.68 0.73
C GLY A 89 27.06 -17.44 -0.17
N LEU A 90 26.23 -17.40 -1.23
CA LEU A 90 26.14 -16.22 -2.10
C LEU A 90 25.41 -15.08 -1.39
N SER A 91 26.09 -13.93 -1.29
CA SER A 91 25.47 -12.72 -0.77
C SER A 91 24.43 -12.15 -1.74
N THR A 92 23.40 -11.48 -1.20
CA THR A 92 22.39 -10.76 -2.00
C THR A 92 23.00 -9.75 -2.97
N ARG A 93 24.15 -9.17 -2.62
CA ARG A 93 24.93 -8.28 -3.51
C ARG A 93 25.45 -9.01 -4.75
N LYS A 94 26.01 -10.21 -4.56
CA LYS A 94 26.61 -10.99 -5.63
C LYS A 94 25.55 -11.56 -6.56
N ILE A 95 24.38 -11.92 -6.03
CA ILE A 95 23.22 -12.35 -6.80
C ILE A 95 22.69 -11.19 -7.64
N SER A 96 22.45 -10.03 -7.03
CA SER A 96 22.02 -8.80 -7.72
C SER A 96 22.96 -8.42 -8.88
N SER A 97 24.28 -8.48 -8.66
CA SER A 97 25.26 -8.19 -9.72
C SER A 97 25.25 -9.18 -10.88
N ARG A 98 24.80 -10.43 -10.66
CA ARG A 98 24.77 -11.48 -11.69
C ARG A 98 23.44 -11.52 -12.44
N THR A 99 22.34 -11.22 -11.76
CA THR A 99 20.98 -11.23 -12.34
C THR A 99 20.57 -9.86 -12.89
N GLY A 100 21.27 -8.78 -12.51
CA GLY A 100 20.88 -7.41 -12.85
C GLY A 100 19.69 -6.89 -12.05
N LEU A 101 19.20 -7.68 -11.08
CA LEU A 101 18.00 -7.34 -10.31
C LEU A 101 18.34 -6.42 -9.12
N PRO A 102 17.39 -5.57 -8.70
CA PRO A 102 17.55 -4.78 -7.48
C PRO A 102 17.83 -5.68 -6.28
N ARG A 103 18.79 -5.28 -5.44
CA ARG A 103 19.16 -6.02 -4.24
C ARG A 103 17.97 -6.29 -3.30
N MET A 104 17.01 -5.37 -3.22
CA MET A 104 15.80 -5.54 -2.42
C MET A 104 14.88 -6.63 -2.95
N SER A 105 14.73 -6.73 -4.27
CA SER A 105 13.95 -7.80 -4.89
C SER A 105 14.59 -9.17 -4.64
N VAL A 106 15.92 -9.26 -4.75
CA VAL A 106 16.68 -10.48 -4.38
C VAL A 106 16.47 -10.84 -2.91
N TRP A 107 16.55 -9.87 -2.00
CA TRP A 107 16.33 -10.11 -0.57
C TRP A 107 14.90 -10.57 -0.28
N GLN A 108 13.88 -9.95 -0.89
CA GLN A 108 12.47 -10.35 -0.76
C GLN A 108 12.26 -11.79 -1.24
N THR A 109 12.74 -12.16 -2.42
CA THR A 109 12.62 -13.53 -2.94
C THR A 109 13.22 -14.56 -1.99
N LEU A 110 14.36 -14.24 -1.39
CA LEU A 110 15.01 -15.13 -0.43
C LEU A 110 14.27 -15.17 0.91
N TYR A 111 13.76 -14.03 1.38
CA TYR A 111 12.94 -13.95 2.58
C TYR A 111 11.64 -14.74 2.46
N ASP A 112 10.91 -14.58 1.35
CA ASP A 112 9.67 -15.29 1.06
C ASP A 112 9.90 -16.81 0.91
N GLY A 113 11.05 -17.20 0.37
CA GLY A 113 11.48 -18.59 0.27
C GLY A 113 12.07 -19.18 1.57
N LEU A 114 12.10 -18.43 2.67
CA LEU A 114 12.75 -18.79 3.94
C LEU A 114 14.23 -19.16 3.81
N LEU A 115 14.91 -18.66 2.77
CA LEU A 115 16.31 -18.90 2.48
C LEU A 115 17.14 -17.73 2.98
N TYR A 116 17.86 -17.93 4.08
CA TYR A 116 18.73 -16.90 4.64
C TYR A 116 20.17 -17.11 4.15
N PRO A 117 20.78 -16.13 3.44
CA PRO A 117 22.14 -16.23 2.86
C PRO A 117 23.29 -16.55 3.83
N TYR A 118 23.03 -16.64 5.13
CA TYR A 118 24.03 -16.79 6.18
C TYR A 118 23.87 -18.08 7.01
N HIS A 119 23.21 -19.11 6.48
CA HIS A 119 23.18 -20.41 7.16
C HIS A 119 24.56 -21.10 7.03
N ILE A 120 25.43 -20.85 8.00
CA ILE A 120 26.75 -21.47 8.13
C ILE A 120 26.54 -22.91 8.61
N GLN A 121 26.82 -23.91 7.77
CA GLN A 121 27.02 -25.29 8.23
C GLN A 121 28.38 -25.37 8.95
N GLN A 122 28.37 -25.83 10.21
CA GLN A 122 29.61 -26.04 10.96
C GLN A 122 30.37 -27.22 10.36
N VAL A 123 31.55 -26.94 9.79
CA VAL A 123 32.48 -27.95 9.27
C VAL A 123 33.52 -28.22 10.35
N GLN A 124 33.13 -28.97 11.38
CA GLN A 124 34.10 -29.67 12.23
C GLN A 124 33.75 -31.15 12.21
N HIS A 125 34.47 -31.88 11.37
CA HIS A 125 34.78 -33.28 11.61
C HIS A 125 36.27 -33.30 11.96
N LEU A 126 36.59 -33.66 13.20
CA LEU A 126 37.91 -34.20 13.57
C LEU A 126 37.79 -35.71 13.61
#